data_AF-A0A1I6TQR4-F1
#
_entry.id   AF-A0A1I6TQR4-F1
#
_cell.length_a   1.000
_cell.length_b   1.000
_cell.length_c   1.000
_cell.angle_alpha   90.00
_cell.angle_beta   90.00
_cell.angle_gamma   90.00
#
_symmetry.space_group_name_H-M   'P 1'
#
loop_
_entity.id
_entity.type
_entity.pdbx_description
1 polymer ?
#
loop_
_entity_poly.entity_id
_entity_poly.type
_entity_poly.pdbx_seq_one_letter_code
_entity_poly.pdbx_strand_id
1 'polypeptide(L)'
;MIKLKSRSAVILLALSLVGCDSSGGDLGKNNIVESKTKMSQTYSNQVADNKMLLVLSAPSIHDPYYKSAFQRIVDFQINYAKSILGNDNVVILVDEETKPFFTGKVPEDILLVDDLRDIWMRDFTTVNPKQPVQFSYTWASMSQKQSQDVQKSFSRFADRYKIQRAKTDLMIDGGNLVDDYAGRIITTTRFMEDNELSYDEAKQELKTALGAREVAILEPDEKVLAHSDGMVSWVDKNTLLVNDYSKTPSFRSVVMDELRSSFPSAKIVEVPVEYKTNPKGQWDGFESACGVNLNSTVTYNNIYVPTFNMPHDQKALRIIKQNTTKKVIPINAESVCPMGGSVRCLTWQVTGENAVKLIQAARER
;
A
#
# COMPACT_ATOMS: atom_id res chain seq x y z
N MET A 1 41.24 34.03 7.32
CA MET A 1 41.35 35.12 8.33
C MET A 1 41.41 36.45 7.61
N ILE A 2 41.01 37.58 8.25
CA ILE A 2 41.09 38.97 7.75
C ILE A 2 40.17 39.23 6.52
N LYS A 3 39.06 39.99 6.52
CA LYS A 3 38.55 41.27 7.13
C LYS A 3 39.11 42.58 6.55
N LEU A 4 38.26 43.33 5.83
CA LEU A 4 37.79 44.74 6.02
C LEU A 4 36.66 44.97 4.98
N LYS A 5 35.45 45.50 5.26
CA LYS A 5 34.98 46.89 5.57
C LYS A 5 35.39 47.93 4.50
N SER A 6 34.57 48.89 4.05
CA SER A 6 33.19 49.36 4.39
C SER A 6 32.56 50.08 3.16
N ARG A 7 31.26 50.43 3.06
CA ARG A 7 30.48 51.58 3.61
C ARG A 7 28.98 51.35 3.25
N SER A 8 27.93 51.71 4.00
CA SER A 8 27.42 53.05 4.44
C SER A 8 27.01 53.98 3.28
N ALA A 9 25.81 54.58 3.21
CA ALA A 9 24.55 54.41 3.96
C ALA A 9 23.33 54.44 2.99
N VAL A 10 22.17 55.11 3.09
CA VAL A 10 21.55 56.18 3.93
C VAL A 10 20.02 55.88 4.07
N ILE A 11 19.27 56.58 4.93
CA ILE A 11 17.80 56.49 5.12
C ILE A 11 17.08 57.65 4.41
N LEU A 12 15.84 57.46 3.94
CA LEU A 12 14.82 58.54 3.97
C LEU A 12 13.40 58.00 4.24
N LEU A 13 12.57 58.83 4.87
CA LEU A 13 11.18 58.54 5.27
C LEU A 13 10.29 59.69 4.80
N ALA A 14 9.05 59.42 4.38
CA ALA A 14 8.05 60.44 4.12
C ALA A 14 6.63 59.94 4.41
N LEU A 15 5.88 60.69 5.23
CA LEU A 15 4.43 60.57 5.37
C LEU A 15 3.75 61.78 4.71
N SER A 16 2.54 61.57 4.20
CA SER A 16 1.49 62.59 4.16
C SER A 16 0.11 61.93 4.25
N LEU A 17 -0.91 62.73 4.58
CA LEU A 17 -2.27 62.32 4.96
C LEU A 17 -3.32 63.16 4.21
N VAL A 18 -4.61 62.86 4.43
CA VAL A 18 -5.81 63.59 3.96
C VAL A 18 -6.13 63.35 2.46
N GLY A 19 -7.40 63.21 2.02
CA GLY A 19 -8.68 63.04 2.76
C GLY A 19 -9.90 63.50 1.95
N CYS A 20 -11.11 63.11 2.40
CA CYS A 20 -12.45 63.57 1.98
C CYS A 20 -13.01 63.22 0.56
N ASP A 21 -13.93 62.25 0.56
CA ASP A 21 -15.37 62.41 0.29
C ASP A 21 -16.02 62.55 -1.12
N SER A 22 -17.28 62.10 -1.11
CA SER A 22 -18.44 62.47 -1.96
C SER A 22 -18.69 61.77 -3.31
N SER A 23 -19.64 60.82 -3.25
CA SER A 23 -20.78 60.60 -4.17
C SER A 23 -20.77 61.19 -5.60
N GLY A 24 -20.92 60.30 -6.58
CA GLY A 24 -21.44 60.60 -7.92
C GLY A 24 -21.70 59.30 -8.69
N GLY A 25 -22.90 59.13 -9.24
CA GLY A 25 -23.24 57.94 -10.04
C GLY A 25 -23.72 58.33 -11.43
N ASP A 26 -23.32 57.56 -12.45
CA ASP A 26 -23.90 57.61 -13.78
C ASP A 26 -23.79 56.23 -14.48
N LEU A 27 -24.44 56.10 -15.62
CA LEU A 27 -24.89 54.87 -16.25
C LEU A 27 -23.86 54.17 -17.16
N GLY A 28 -24.02 52.85 -17.27
CA GLY A 28 -23.91 52.16 -18.56
C GLY A 28 -22.55 52.02 -19.22
N LYS A 29 -21.79 50.99 -18.84
CA LYS A 29 -20.89 50.29 -19.79
C LYS A 29 -21.12 48.78 -19.75
N ASN A 30 -21.43 48.21 -20.92
CA ASN A 30 -21.56 46.78 -21.13
C ASN A 30 -20.19 46.09 -21.07
N ASN A 31 -19.75 45.72 -19.86
CA ASN A 31 -18.70 44.72 -19.71
C ASN A 31 -19.35 43.35 -19.77
N ILE A 32 -19.26 42.70 -20.94
CA ILE A 32 -19.45 41.26 -21.06
C ILE A 32 -18.30 40.63 -20.27
N VAL A 33 -18.54 40.35 -19.00
CA VAL A 33 -17.64 39.51 -18.21
C VAL A 33 -17.74 38.12 -18.82
N GLU A 34 -16.67 37.68 -19.50
CA GLU A 34 -16.45 36.27 -19.73
C GLU A 34 -16.36 35.59 -18.36
N SER A 35 -17.52 35.12 -17.88
CA SER A 35 -17.57 34.03 -16.91
C SER A 35 -16.99 32.82 -17.60
N LYS A 36 -15.65 32.73 -17.62
CA LYS A 36 -14.94 31.47 -17.77
C LYS A 36 -15.29 30.64 -16.55
N THR A 37 -16.45 30.00 -16.65
CA THR A 37 -16.95 28.98 -15.75
C THR A 37 -15.89 27.90 -15.74
N LYS A 38 -14.94 28.04 -14.81
CA LYS A 38 -13.85 27.11 -14.61
C LYS A 38 -14.49 25.84 -14.07
N MET A 39 -14.97 24.99 -14.98
CA MET A 39 -15.60 23.72 -14.67
C MET A 39 -14.69 23.04 -13.66
N SER A 40 -15.20 22.84 -12.45
CA SER A 40 -14.45 22.14 -11.41
C SER A 40 -14.19 20.74 -11.95
N GLN A 41 -12.94 20.48 -12.35
CA GLN A 41 -12.58 19.20 -12.93
C GLN A 41 -12.65 18.16 -11.82
N THR A 42 -13.78 17.44 -11.75
CA THR A 42 -14.02 16.41 -10.76
C THR A 42 -13.09 15.23 -11.01
N TYR A 43 -11.90 15.31 -10.43
CA TYR A 43 -10.93 14.23 -10.42
C TYR A 43 -11.50 12.99 -9.72
N SER A 44 -11.10 11.81 -10.19
CA SER A 44 -11.52 10.52 -9.68
C SER A 44 -10.96 10.28 -8.28
N ASN A 45 -9.70 10.69 -8.08
CA ASN A 45 -9.06 10.73 -6.77
C ASN A 45 -9.43 12.01 -6.01
N GLN A 46 -9.81 11.84 -4.75
CA GLN A 46 -10.27 12.88 -3.82
C GLN A 46 -9.35 12.92 -2.61
N VAL A 47 -8.52 13.96 -2.50
CA VAL A 47 -7.59 14.17 -1.38
C VAL A 47 -8.40 14.53 -0.13
N ALA A 48 -8.42 13.64 0.86
CA ALA A 48 -9.11 13.81 2.12
C ALA A 48 -8.47 12.92 3.20
N ASP A 49 -8.40 13.40 4.45
CA ASP A 49 -7.68 12.72 5.54
C ASP A 49 -8.26 11.35 5.90
N ASN A 50 -9.52 11.10 5.55
CA ASN A 50 -10.22 9.83 5.76
C ASN A 50 -10.02 8.81 4.62
N LYS A 51 -9.20 9.12 3.61
CA LYS A 51 -8.88 8.23 2.48
C LYS A 51 -7.40 7.91 2.40
N MET A 52 -7.08 6.63 2.21
CA MET A 52 -5.75 6.20 1.77
C MET A 52 -5.64 6.30 0.24
N LEU A 53 -4.40 6.38 -0.26
CA LEU A 53 -4.08 6.03 -1.63
C LEU A 53 -3.60 4.59 -1.67
N LEU A 54 -4.16 3.81 -2.60
CA LEU A 54 -3.74 2.46 -2.93
C LEU A 54 -3.02 2.50 -4.28
N VAL A 55 -1.74 2.14 -4.31
CA VAL A 55 -0.93 2.17 -5.53
C VAL A 55 -0.71 0.76 -6.03
N LEU A 56 -1.06 0.54 -7.31
CA LEU A 56 -0.88 -0.70 -8.06
C LEU A 56 0.22 -0.50 -9.10
N SER A 57 0.90 -1.57 -9.51
CA SER A 57 1.88 -1.55 -10.61
C SER A 57 1.47 -2.55 -11.68
N ALA A 58 1.29 -2.08 -12.91
CA ALA A 58 1.00 -2.94 -14.05
C ALA A 58 2.30 -3.60 -14.57
N PRO A 59 2.30 -4.90 -14.87
CA PRO A 59 3.45 -5.55 -15.49
C PRO A 59 3.60 -5.01 -16.92
N SER A 60 4.83 -4.87 -17.40
CA SER A 60 5.02 -4.45 -18.79
C SER A 60 4.53 -5.51 -19.78
N ILE A 61 3.94 -5.09 -20.90
CA ILE A 61 3.54 -6.00 -21.98
C ILE A 61 4.72 -6.81 -22.57
N HIS A 62 5.94 -6.28 -22.43
CA HIS A 62 7.18 -6.95 -22.86
C HIS A 62 7.79 -7.86 -21.79
N ASP A 63 7.21 -7.92 -20.58
CA ASP A 63 7.72 -8.76 -19.49
C ASP A 63 7.55 -10.26 -19.81
N PRO A 64 8.64 -11.04 -19.91
CA PRO A 64 8.56 -12.44 -20.31
C PRO A 64 8.00 -13.37 -19.23
N TYR A 65 8.05 -12.98 -17.95
CA TYR A 65 7.53 -13.74 -16.82
C TYR A 65 6.02 -13.54 -16.70
N TYR A 66 5.56 -12.29 -16.72
CA TYR A 66 4.14 -11.95 -16.65
C TYR A 66 3.38 -12.15 -17.96
N LYS A 67 4.05 -12.37 -19.10
CA LYS A 67 3.43 -12.59 -20.43
C LYS A 67 2.24 -13.55 -20.45
N SER A 68 2.28 -14.65 -19.68
CA SER A 68 1.19 -15.63 -19.62
C SER A 68 -0.02 -15.20 -18.76
N ALA A 69 0.14 -14.13 -17.98
CA ALA A 69 -0.83 -13.60 -17.03
C ALA A 69 -1.23 -12.14 -17.30
N PHE A 70 -0.49 -11.41 -18.14
CA PHE A 70 -0.62 -9.97 -18.41
C PHE A 70 -2.08 -9.49 -18.44
N GLN A 71 -2.92 -10.06 -19.31
CA GLN A 71 -4.32 -9.65 -19.43
C GLN A 71 -5.14 -9.93 -18.15
N ARG A 72 -4.88 -11.05 -17.44
CA ARG A 72 -5.53 -11.36 -16.14
C ARG A 72 -5.14 -10.38 -15.03
N ILE A 73 -3.90 -9.88 -15.05
CA ILE A 73 -3.40 -8.86 -14.12
C ILE A 73 -4.04 -7.50 -14.42
N VAL A 74 -4.01 -7.08 -15.69
CA VAL A 74 -4.66 -5.85 -16.16
C VAL A 74 -6.15 -5.83 -15.83
N ASP A 75 -6.88 -6.90 -16.13
CA ASP A 75 -8.33 -6.98 -15.86
C ASP A 75 -8.63 -7.01 -14.35
N PHE A 76 -7.79 -7.66 -13.54
CA PHE A 76 -7.88 -7.60 -12.08
C PHE A 76 -7.67 -6.16 -11.59
N GLN A 77 -6.61 -5.48 -12.03
CA GLN A 77 -6.28 -4.12 -11.60
C GLN A 77 -7.35 -3.10 -12.00
N ILE A 78 -7.94 -3.22 -13.19
CA ILE A 78 -9.08 -2.40 -13.63
C ILE A 78 -10.30 -2.60 -12.72
N ASN A 79 -10.65 -3.85 -12.41
CA ASN A 79 -11.83 -4.15 -11.59
C ASN A 79 -11.62 -3.78 -10.11
N TYR A 80 -10.41 -3.97 -9.60
CA TYR A 80 -10.01 -3.55 -8.26
C TYR A 80 -9.98 -2.02 -8.14
N ALA A 81 -9.38 -1.29 -9.09
CA ALA A 81 -9.42 0.18 -9.13
C ALA A 81 -10.85 0.73 -9.14
N LYS A 82 -11.76 0.16 -9.94
CA LYS A 82 -13.20 0.48 -9.93
C LYS A 82 -13.87 0.23 -8.57
N SER A 83 -13.40 -0.75 -7.82
CA SER A 83 -13.89 -1.07 -6.46
C SER A 83 -13.29 -0.14 -5.39
N ILE A 84 -12.08 0.38 -5.62
CA ILE A 84 -11.43 1.36 -4.73
C ILE A 84 -12.05 2.75 -4.89
N LEU A 85 -12.28 3.18 -6.13
CA LEU A 85 -12.83 4.50 -6.45
C LEU A 85 -14.14 4.79 -5.70
N GLY A 86 -14.30 6.06 -5.30
CA GLY A 86 -15.37 6.50 -4.39
C GLY A 86 -15.12 6.14 -2.93
N ASN A 87 -14.55 4.98 -2.61
CA ASN A 87 -14.31 4.50 -1.24
C ASN A 87 -12.99 5.03 -0.65
N ASP A 88 -11.88 4.83 -1.35
CA ASP A 88 -10.54 5.36 -1.06
C ASP A 88 -10.04 6.09 -2.33
N ASN A 89 -8.72 6.21 -2.52
CA ASN A 89 -8.06 6.69 -3.74
C ASN A 89 -7.19 5.57 -4.37
N VAL A 90 -6.97 5.60 -5.68
CA VAL A 90 -6.15 4.63 -6.41
C VAL A 90 -5.27 5.30 -7.46
N VAL A 91 -4.03 4.83 -7.62
CA VAL A 91 -3.18 5.13 -8.79
C VAL A 91 -2.63 3.82 -9.33
N ILE A 92 -2.64 3.67 -10.66
CA ILE A 92 -2.01 2.56 -11.38
C ILE A 92 -0.75 3.11 -12.04
N LEU A 93 0.41 2.58 -11.65
CA LEU A 93 1.69 2.81 -12.30
C LEU A 93 1.76 1.90 -13.54
N VAL A 94 2.10 2.47 -14.70
CA VAL A 94 2.05 1.75 -15.97
C VAL A 94 3.04 2.34 -16.99
N ASP A 95 3.73 1.51 -17.77
CA ASP A 95 4.60 2.01 -18.86
C ASP A 95 3.77 2.51 -20.07
N GLU A 96 4.34 3.31 -20.97
CA GLU A 96 3.62 3.91 -22.11
C GLU A 96 3.10 2.89 -23.13
N GLU A 97 3.73 1.72 -23.29
CA GLU A 97 3.28 0.67 -24.21
C GLU A 97 2.17 -0.19 -23.59
N THR A 98 2.14 -0.29 -22.26
CA THR A 98 1.12 -0.98 -21.47
C THR A 98 -0.11 -0.11 -21.20
N LYS A 99 0.05 1.22 -21.11
CA LYS A 99 -1.02 2.20 -20.83
C LYS A 99 -2.28 2.07 -21.71
N PRO A 100 -2.20 1.80 -23.04
CA PRO A 100 -3.38 1.60 -23.89
C PRO A 100 -4.30 0.45 -23.45
N PHE A 101 -3.80 -0.50 -22.64
CA PHE A 101 -4.61 -1.58 -22.09
C PHE A 101 -5.51 -1.13 -20.93
N PHE A 102 -5.27 0.05 -20.36
CA PHE A 102 -6.09 0.69 -19.31
C PHE A 102 -6.91 1.89 -19.81
N THR A 103 -6.40 2.64 -20.79
CA THR A 103 -7.06 3.83 -21.35
C THR A 103 -8.53 3.59 -21.70
N GLY A 104 -9.40 4.49 -21.25
CA GLY A 104 -10.86 4.40 -21.41
C GLY A 104 -11.56 3.27 -20.62
N LYS A 105 -10.83 2.33 -20.01
CA LYS A 105 -11.40 1.30 -19.11
C LYS A 105 -11.41 1.75 -17.65
N VAL A 106 -10.53 2.69 -17.29
CA VAL A 106 -10.48 3.45 -16.03
C VAL A 106 -10.31 4.94 -16.33
N PRO A 107 -10.51 5.86 -15.36
CA PRO A 107 -10.24 7.28 -15.58
C PRO A 107 -8.76 7.56 -15.84
N GLU A 108 -8.45 8.43 -16.81
CA GLU A 108 -7.06 8.77 -17.13
C GLU A 108 -6.32 9.48 -15.98
N ASP A 109 -7.02 10.13 -15.04
CA ASP A 109 -6.43 10.82 -13.88
C ASP A 109 -6.05 9.90 -12.70
N ILE A 110 -6.14 8.58 -12.90
CA ILE A 110 -5.57 7.57 -12.01
C ILE A 110 -4.40 6.78 -12.64
N LEU A 111 -4.04 7.08 -13.88
CA LEU A 111 -2.91 6.45 -14.57
C LEU A 111 -1.67 7.35 -14.44
N LEU A 112 -0.59 6.80 -13.91
CA LEU A 112 0.70 7.48 -13.80
C LEU A 112 1.75 6.69 -14.58
N VAL A 113 2.45 7.37 -15.50
CA VAL A 113 3.45 6.72 -16.35
C VAL A 113 4.77 6.56 -15.61
N ASP A 114 5.16 5.33 -15.27
CA ASP A 114 6.51 5.02 -14.78
C ASP A 114 6.88 3.52 -14.88
N ASP A 115 8.18 3.22 -14.79
CA ASP A 115 8.78 1.88 -14.78
C ASP A 115 8.98 1.35 -13.35
N LEU A 116 8.05 0.51 -12.89
CA LEU A 116 8.19 -0.32 -11.68
C LEU A 116 8.30 -1.78 -12.12
N ARG A 117 9.40 -2.43 -11.75
CA ARG A 117 9.78 -3.74 -12.32
C ARG A 117 9.04 -4.95 -11.77
N ASP A 118 8.04 -4.75 -10.91
CA ASP A 118 7.22 -5.82 -10.38
C ASP A 118 5.80 -5.33 -10.01
N ILE A 119 4.87 -6.27 -9.89
CA ILE A 119 3.46 -6.03 -9.55
C ILE A 119 3.19 -6.13 -8.04
N TRP A 120 4.09 -6.79 -7.29
CA TRP A 120 3.98 -7.05 -5.86
C TRP A 120 4.32 -5.81 -5.01
N MET A 121 3.56 -4.75 -5.23
CA MET A 121 3.77 -3.42 -4.66
C MET A 121 3.76 -3.40 -3.12
N ARG A 122 3.30 -4.45 -2.46
CA ARG A 122 3.46 -4.65 -1.02
C ARG A 122 4.92 -4.79 -0.60
N ASP A 123 5.73 -5.53 -1.36
CA ASP A 123 6.90 -6.18 -0.78
C ASP A 123 8.17 -5.32 -0.81
N PHE A 124 8.41 -4.64 -1.91
CA PHE A 124 9.66 -3.93 -2.18
C PHE A 124 9.58 -2.40 -1.99
N THR A 125 8.50 -1.89 -1.38
CA THR A 125 8.15 -0.46 -1.35
C THR A 125 8.40 0.19 0.02
N THR A 126 7.36 0.58 0.76
CA THR A 126 7.46 0.98 2.17
C THR A 126 6.36 0.36 3.01
N VAL A 127 6.73 -0.17 4.16
CA VAL A 127 5.78 -0.54 5.23
C VAL A 127 5.30 0.69 6.00
N ASN A 128 4.21 0.53 6.76
CA ASN A 128 3.53 1.57 7.57
C ASN A 128 3.19 2.87 6.78
N PRO A 129 1.97 3.01 6.23
CA PRO A 129 1.60 4.14 5.38
C PRO A 129 1.47 5.48 6.12
N LYS A 130 1.56 5.51 7.47
CA LYS A 130 1.60 6.74 8.29
C LYS A 130 3.02 7.18 8.63
N GLN A 131 3.94 6.23 8.80
CA GLN A 131 5.37 6.48 9.07
C GLN A 131 6.19 5.59 8.13
N PRO A 132 6.32 5.98 6.83
CA PRO A 132 6.84 5.09 5.81
C PRO A 132 8.31 4.73 6.04
N VAL A 133 8.61 3.43 6.06
CA VAL A 133 9.98 2.91 6.12
C VAL A 133 10.22 1.99 4.93
N GLN A 134 11.28 2.25 4.18
CA GLN A 134 11.82 1.34 3.17
C GLN A 134 12.86 0.43 3.84
N PHE A 135 12.63 -0.87 3.78
CA PHE A 135 13.60 -1.91 4.15
C PHE A 135 14.39 -2.34 2.90
N SER A 136 15.37 -3.23 3.07
CA SER A 136 15.95 -4.00 1.97
C SER A 136 14.98 -5.12 1.55
N TYR A 137 14.48 -5.10 0.33
CA TYR A 137 13.69 -6.21 -0.23
C TYR A 137 14.50 -7.52 -0.21
N THR A 138 13.88 -8.65 0.17
CA THR A 138 14.57 -9.95 0.20
C THR A 138 14.73 -10.52 -1.20
N TRP A 139 15.30 -11.72 -1.30
CA TRP A 139 15.34 -12.52 -2.52
C TRP A 139 14.70 -13.89 -2.32
N ALA A 140 13.61 -13.94 -1.54
CA ALA A 140 12.83 -15.16 -1.26
C ALA A 140 12.33 -15.88 -2.54
N SER A 141 11.82 -15.11 -3.51
CA SER A 141 11.14 -15.61 -4.72
C SER A 141 11.97 -15.48 -6.01
N MET A 142 13.17 -14.90 -5.95
CA MET A 142 13.95 -14.50 -7.13
C MET A 142 15.45 -14.45 -6.82
N SER A 143 16.32 -14.23 -7.82
CA SER A 143 17.74 -14.01 -7.52
C SER A 143 17.97 -12.66 -6.82
N GLN A 144 19.00 -12.59 -5.96
CA GLN A 144 19.44 -11.35 -5.32
C GLN A 144 19.64 -10.19 -6.31
N LYS A 145 20.11 -10.47 -7.53
CA LYS A 145 20.23 -9.45 -8.59
C LYS A 145 18.87 -8.91 -9.04
N GLN A 146 17.86 -9.76 -9.20
CA GLN A 146 16.50 -9.32 -9.57
C GLN A 146 15.89 -8.47 -8.45
N SER A 147 15.99 -8.93 -7.20
CA SER A 147 15.50 -8.20 -6.02
C SER A 147 16.12 -6.80 -5.91
N GLN A 148 17.45 -6.71 -6.00
CA GLN A 148 18.15 -5.42 -6.01
C GLN A 148 17.69 -4.52 -7.18
N ASP A 149 17.39 -5.07 -8.35
CA ASP A 149 16.96 -4.31 -9.52
C ASP A 149 15.49 -3.83 -9.42
N VAL A 150 14.61 -4.63 -8.82
CA VAL A 150 13.25 -4.26 -8.41
C VAL A 150 13.32 -3.16 -7.35
N GLN A 151 14.12 -3.33 -6.30
CA GLN A 151 14.33 -2.35 -5.24
C GLN A 151 14.89 -1.01 -5.75
N LYS A 152 15.80 -1.05 -6.73
CA LYS A 152 16.30 0.14 -7.45
C LYS A 152 15.19 0.83 -8.25
N SER A 153 14.24 0.11 -8.84
CA SER A 153 13.11 0.71 -9.57
C SER A 153 12.24 1.55 -8.63
N PHE A 154 11.79 0.97 -7.50
CA PHE A 154 11.07 1.72 -6.47
C PHE A 154 11.88 2.88 -5.91
N SER A 155 13.18 2.69 -5.66
CA SER A 155 14.02 3.77 -5.13
C SER A 155 14.09 4.98 -6.08
N ARG A 156 14.28 4.73 -7.40
CA ARG A 156 14.25 5.80 -8.42
C ARG A 156 12.89 6.50 -8.48
N PHE A 157 11.79 5.75 -8.47
CA PHE A 157 10.43 6.26 -8.48
C PHE A 157 10.13 7.12 -7.24
N ALA A 158 10.43 6.59 -6.05
CA ALA A 158 10.17 7.26 -4.78
C ALA A 158 11.01 8.54 -4.63
N ASP A 159 12.25 8.55 -5.14
CA ASP A 159 13.10 9.74 -5.12
C ASP A 159 12.65 10.78 -6.18
N ARG A 160 12.18 10.33 -7.37
CA ARG A 160 11.57 11.19 -8.42
C ARG A 160 10.36 11.97 -7.89
N TYR A 161 9.41 11.28 -7.24
CA TYR A 161 8.20 11.89 -6.67
C TYR A 161 8.40 12.43 -5.24
N LYS A 162 9.64 12.45 -4.73
CA LYS A 162 10.01 13.02 -3.41
C LYS A 162 9.20 12.41 -2.25
N ILE A 163 8.97 11.11 -2.32
CA ILE A 163 8.27 10.30 -1.33
C ILE A 163 9.09 10.24 -0.05
N GLN A 164 8.54 10.84 1.01
CA GLN A 164 9.17 10.90 2.33
C GLN A 164 9.11 9.54 3.01
N ARG A 165 10.26 9.00 3.39
CA ARG A 165 10.40 7.69 4.03
C ARG A 165 11.71 7.61 4.80
N ALA A 166 11.72 6.90 5.91
CA ALA A 166 12.97 6.40 6.48
C ALA A 166 13.51 5.25 5.63
N LYS A 167 14.78 4.90 5.83
CA LYS A 167 15.43 3.73 5.20
C LYS A 167 16.15 2.94 6.30
N THR A 168 16.13 1.62 6.19
CA THR A 168 16.95 0.71 6.97
C THR A 168 17.54 -0.35 6.05
N ASP A 169 18.76 -0.82 6.36
CA ASP A 169 19.41 -1.89 5.60
C ASP A 169 18.87 -3.28 5.97
N LEU A 170 18.13 -3.40 7.09
CA LEU A 170 17.40 -4.61 7.50
C LEU A 170 16.57 -5.17 6.34
N MET A 171 16.61 -6.49 6.17
CA MET A 171 15.90 -7.21 5.12
C MET A 171 14.49 -7.61 5.55
N ILE A 172 13.49 -7.23 4.77
CA ILE A 172 12.14 -7.79 4.88
C ILE A 172 11.36 -7.58 3.58
N ASP A 173 10.49 -8.53 3.25
CA ASP A 173 9.39 -8.30 2.32
C ASP A 173 8.26 -7.61 3.08
N GLY A 174 7.70 -6.54 2.55
CA GLY A 174 6.56 -5.85 3.16
C GLY A 174 5.29 -6.72 3.35
N GLY A 175 5.16 -7.85 2.64
CA GLY A 175 4.12 -8.86 2.86
C GLY A 175 4.36 -9.71 4.09
N ASN A 176 5.62 -9.80 4.54
CA ASN A 176 5.96 -10.32 5.85
C ASN A 176 5.89 -9.26 6.98
N LEU A 177 5.10 -8.20 6.80
CA LEU A 177 4.82 -7.24 7.87
C LEU A 177 3.33 -6.85 7.95
N VAL A 178 2.72 -7.16 9.10
CA VAL A 178 1.34 -6.81 9.43
C VAL A 178 1.30 -5.91 10.66
N ASP A 179 1.12 -4.60 10.43
CA ASP A 179 0.99 -3.60 11.48
C ASP A 179 -0.43 -3.03 11.61
N ASP A 180 -0.72 -2.40 12.75
CA ASP A 180 -2.02 -1.80 13.08
C ASP A 180 -2.08 -0.26 12.91
N TYR A 181 -1.02 0.33 12.34
CA TYR A 181 -0.80 1.77 12.25
C TYR A 181 -0.83 2.52 13.61
N ALA A 182 -0.60 1.81 14.73
CA ALA A 182 -0.61 2.32 16.11
C ALA A 182 0.44 1.65 17.04
N GLY A 183 1.39 0.88 16.50
CA GLY A 183 2.56 0.35 17.21
C GLY A 183 2.48 -1.12 17.62
N ARG A 184 1.54 -1.91 17.08
CA ARG A 184 1.63 -3.39 17.07
C ARG A 184 2.11 -3.86 15.70
N ILE A 185 3.09 -4.77 15.69
CA ILE A 185 3.69 -5.32 14.47
C ILE A 185 3.76 -6.85 14.56
N ILE A 186 3.44 -7.51 13.47
CA ILE A 186 3.58 -8.97 13.30
C ILE A 186 4.49 -9.23 12.10
N THR A 187 5.42 -10.16 12.27
CA THR A 187 6.22 -10.77 11.21
C THR A 187 6.34 -12.28 11.47
N THR A 188 7.14 -13.00 10.69
CA THR A 188 7.47 -14.42 10.92
C THR A 188 8.94 -14.62 11.29
N THR A 189 9.29 -15.82 11.73
CA THR A 189 10.68 -16.26 12.00
C THR A 189 11.62 -16.00 10.83
N ARG A 190 11.11 -15.92 9.60
CA ARG A 190 11.90 -15.55 8.41
C ARG A 190 12.60 -14.19 8.52
N PHE A 191 12.03 -13.21 9.23
CA PHE A 191 12.71 -11.93 9.49
C PHE A 191 13.96 -12.11 10.39
N MET A 192 13.96 -13.09 11.30
CA MET A 192 15.18 -13.45 12.06
C MET A 192 16.22 -14.10 11.15
N GLU A 193 15.79 -15.03 10.29
CA GLU A 193 16.66 -15.77 9.36
C GLU A 193 17.35 -14.85 8.34
N ASP A 194 16.58 -13.99 7.66
CA ASP A 194 17.08 -13.07 6.62
C ASP A 194 18.01 -11.96 7.17
N ASN A 195 18.10 -11.79 8.50
CA ASN A 195 18.93 -10.77 9.17
C ASN A 195 19.95 -11.35 10.18
N GLU A 196 20.05 -12.68 10.30
CA GLU A 196 20.91 -13.38 11.28
C GLU A 196 20.66 -13.00 12.76
N LEU A 197 19.42 -12.65 13.13
CA LEU A 197 19.05 -12.13 14.46
C LEU A 197 18.47 -13.21 15.40
N SER A 198 18.68 -13.06 16.71
CA SER A 198 17.86 -13.75 17.72
C SER A 198 16.46 -13.12 17.86
N TYR A 199 15.55 -13.81 18.55
CA TYR A 199 14.16 -13.36 18.76
C TYR A 199 14.07 -12.01 19.46
N ASP A 200 14.88 -11.78 20.51
CA ASP A 200 14.87 -10.52 21.26
C ASP A 200 15.50 -9.36 20.46
N GLU A 201 16.56 -9.64 19.70
CA GLU A 201 17.19 -8.68 18.78
C GLU A 201 16.21 -8.28 17.66
N ALA A 202 15.57 -9.25 17.01
CA ALA A 202 14.55 -9.00 15.99
C ALA A 202 13.36 -8.17 16.53
N LYS A 203 12.89 -8.46 17.76
CA LYS A 203 11.85 -7.64 18.40
C LYS A 203 12.37 -6.25 18.79
N GLN A 204 13.65 -6.06 19.07
CA GLN A 204 14.23 -4.74 19.38
C GLN A 204 14.50 -3.91 18.11
N GLU A 205 14.96 -4.51 17.03
CA GLU A 205 15.14 -3.85 15.73
C GLU A 205 13.80 -3.35 15.18
N LEU A 206 12.74 -4.19 15.20
CA LEU A 206 11.40 -3.76 14.76
C LEU A 206 10.82 -2.63 15.63
N LYS A 207 11.07 -2.62 16.94
CA LYS A 207 10.73 -1.48 17.82
C LYS A 207 11.47 -0.21 17.43
N THR A 208 12.76 -0.33 17.10
CA THR A 208 13.64 0.80 16.77
C THR A 208 13.34 1.38 15.40
N ALA A 209 13.22 0.55 14.37
CA ALA A 209 12.99 0.96 12.98
C ALA A 209 11.57 1.49 12.71
N LEU A 210 10.55 0.98 13.42
CA LEU A 210 9.13 1.26 13.13
C LEU A 210 8.36 1.91 14.30
N GLY A 211 9.04 2.26 15.40
CA GLY A 211 8.41 2.83 16.59
C GLY A 211 7.42 1.88 17.27
N ALA A 212 7.62 0.56 17.12
CA ALA A 212 6.72 -0.44 17.69
C ALA A 212 6.78 -0.45 19.23
N ARG A 213 5.69 -0.87 19.85
CA ARG A 213 5.57 -1.09 21.30
C ARG A 213 5.45 -2.57 21.62
N GLU A 214 4.68 -3.28 20.80
CA GLU A 214 4.32 -4.69 20.92
C GLU A 214 4.66 -5.37 19.57
N VAL A 215 5.39 -6.49 19.60
CA VAL A 215 5.85 -7.20 18.40
C VAL A 215 5.63 -8.70 18.56
N ALA A 216 5.09 -9.34 17.53
CA ALA A 216 4.97 -10.80 17.42
C ALA A 216 5.82 -11.35 16.26
N ILE A 217 6.42 -12.52 16.44
CA ILE A 217 7.22 -13.25 15.44
C ILE A 217 6.66 -14.68 15.35
N LEU A 218 5.89 -14.96 14.31
CA LEU A 218 5.18 -16.24 14.13
C LEU A 218 6.06 -17.29 13.44
N GLU A 219 5.86 -18.57 13.77
CA GLU A 219 6.22 -19.65 12.85
C GLU A 219 5.29 -19.56 11.62
N PRO A 220 5.81 -19.54 10.38
CA PRO A 220 5.00 -19.30 9.18
C PRO A 220 4.23 -20.55 8.74
N ASP A 221 3.10 -20.36 8.05
CA ASP A 221 2.32 -21.47 7.44
C ASP A 221 2.80 -21.87 6.03
N GLU A 222 3.68 -21.06 5.42
CA GLU A 222 4.32 -21.24 4.12
C GLU A 222 5.85 -21.02 4.29
N LYS A 223 6.73 -21.65 3.49
CA LYS A 223 8.19 -21.65 3.75
C LYS A 223 9.05 -20.81 2.81
N VAL A 224 8.62 -20.56 1.58
CA VAL A 224 9.44 -19.87 0.56
C VAL A 224 9.40 -18.36 0.77
N LEU A 225 8.19 -17.80 0.88
CA LEU A 225 7.93 -16.40 1.20
C LEU A 225 7.79 -16.19 2.70
N ALA A 226 7.09 -17.10 3.38
CA ALA A 226 6.81 -17.01 4.82
C ALA A 226 6.15 -15.68 5.25
N HIS A 227 5.26 -15.12 4.42
CA HIS A 227 4.62 -13.82 4.62
C HIS A 227 3.50 -13.86 5.68
N SER A 228 3.70 -13.15 6.80
CA SER A 228 2.66 -12.96 7.82
C SER A 228 1.33 -12.36 7.32
N ASP A 229 1.30 -11.64 6.19
CA ASP A 229 0.04 -11.09 5.64
C ASP A 229 -0.84 -12.09 4.88
N GLY A 230 -0.38 -13.33 4.67
CA GLY A 230 -1.26 -14.46 4.41
C GLY A 230 -1.92 -14.99 5.69
N MET A 231 -1.23 -14.90 6.84
CA MET A 231 -1.64 -15.51 8.11
C MET A 231 -2.63 -14.69 8.94
N VAL A 232 -2.44 -13.36 8.98
CA VAL A 232 -3.09 -12.47 9.94
C VAL A 232 -3.46 -11.11 9.37
N SER A 233 -4.48 -10.46 9.95
CA SER A 233 -4.92 -9.12 9.52
C SER A 233 -5.54 -8.28 10.64
N TRP A 234 -5.00 -7.09 10.92
CA TRP A 234 -5.60 -6.12 11.85
C TRP A 234 -6.80 -5.42 11.20
N VAL A 235 -8.02 -5.91 11.46
CA VAL A 235 -9.24 -5.37 10.84
C VAL A 235 -9.88 -4.22 11.61
N ASP A 236 -9.57 -4.08 12.91
CA ASP A 236 -9.95 -2.92 13.68
C ASP A 236 -8.99 -2.61 14.84
N LYS A 237 -9.15 -1.43 15.47
CA LYS A 237 -8.25 -0.89 16.52
C LYS A 237 -7.92 -1.89 17.64
N ASN A 238 -8.75 -2.91 17.87
CA ASN A 238 -8.39 -3.98 18.80
C ASN A 238 -8.82 -5.39 18.34
N THR A 239 -8.95 -5.60 17.03
CA THR A 239 -9.36 -6.90 16.47
C THR A 239 -8.33 -7.41 15.47
N LEU A 240 -7.70 -8.53 15.82
CA LEU A 240 -6.81 -9.28 14.95
C LEU A 240 -7.56 -10.48 14.39
N LEU A 241 -7.51 -10.68 13.08
CA LEU A 241 -7.92 -11.92 12.45
C LEU A 241 -6.69 -12.81 12.21
N VAL A 242 -6.87 -14.11 12.32
CA VAL A 242 -5.87 -15.15 12.04
C VAL A 242 -6.54 -16.32 11.31
N ASN A 243 -5.80 -17.02 10.45
CA ASN A 243 -6.32 -18.21 9.77
C ASN A 243 -6.66 -19.34 10.77
N ASP A 244 -7.68 -20.13 10.44
CA ASP A 244 -8.16 -21.29 11.22
C ASP A 244 -7.25 -22.51 11.00
N TYR A 245 -6.18 -22.57 11.80
CA TYR A 245 -5.22 -23.68 11.81
C TYR A 245 -5.71 -24.91 12.61
N SER A 246 -7.02 -25.09 12.85
CA SER A 246 -7.54 -26.22 13.63
C SER A 246 -7.20 -27.60 13.06
N LYS A 247 -6.89 -27.67 11.76
CA LYS A 247 -6.39 -28.87 11.06
C LYS A 247 -4.95 -29.26 11.47
N THR A 248 -4.18 -28.35 12.07
CA THR A 248 -2.78 -28.55 12.51
C THR A 248 -2.59 -28.08 13.97
N PRO A 249 -3.13 -28.80 14.98
CA PRO A 249 -3.26 -28.30 16.35
C PRO A 249 -1.97 -27.86 17.05
N SER A 250 -0.83 -28.48 16.75
CA SER A 250 0.49 -28.08 17.29
C SER A 250 0.92 -26.70 16.78
N PHE A 251 0.91 -26.52 15.46
CA PHE A 251 1.19 -25.25 14.80
C PHE A 251 0.23 -24.14 15.25
N ARG A 252 -1.07 -24.46 15.33
CA ARG A 252 -2.09 -23.55 15.86
C ARG A 252 -1.76 -23.05 17.26
N SER A 253 -1.30 -23.91 18.16
CA SER A 253 -0.92 -23.48 19.51
C SER A 253 0.26 -22.52 19.48
N VAL A 254 1.32 -22.82 18.72
CA VAL A 254 2.49 -21.94 18.56
C VAL A 254 2.08 -20.55 18.08
N VAL A 255 1.31 -20.46 16.98
CA VAL A 255 0.82 -19.18 16.43
C VAL A 255 -0.08 -18.44 17.43
N MET A 256 -1.04 -19.14 18.04
CA MET A 256 -2.01 -18.50 18.95
C MET A 256 -1.38 -18.03 20.25
N ASP A 257 -0.37 -18.72 20.79
CA ASP A 257 0.23 -18.37 22.06
C ASP A 257 1.29 -17.27 21.92
N GLU A 258 2.02 -17.19 20.80
CA GLU A 258 2.83 -16.02 20.42
C GLU A 258 1.94 -14.76 20.24
N LEU A 259 0.80 -14.89 19.55
CA LEU A 259 -0.15 -13.76 19.38
C LEU A 259 -0.78 -13.31 20.69
N ARG A 260 -1.17 -14.24 21.58
CA ARG A 260 -1.76 -13.91 22.89
C ARG A 260 -0.76 -13.29 23.86
N SER A 261 0.48 -13.77 23.87
CA SER A 261 1.54 -13.24 24.74
C SER A 261 2.03 -11.87 24.26
N SER A 262 2.13 -11.67 22.93
CA SER A 262 2.57 -10.40 22.35
C SER A 262 1.48 -9.32 22.32
N PHE A 263 0.20 -9.70 22.26
CA PHE A 263 -0.95 -8.78 22.23
C PHE A 263 -2.03 -9.13 23.26
N PRO A 264 -1.74 -9.13 24.57
CA PRO A 264 -2.67 -9.60 25.61
C PRO A 264 -3.97 -8.77 25.73
N SER A 265 -4.00 -7.59 25.11
CA SER A 265 -5.20 -6.75 25.03
C SER A 265 -6.10 -7.05 23.82
N ALA A 266 -5.62 -7.77 22.81
CA ALA A 266 -6.29 -7.86 21.50
C ALA A 266 -7.38 -8.95 21.44
N LYS A 267 -8.48 -8.65 20.74
CA LYS A 267 -9.46 -9.65 20.33
C LYS A 267 -8.93 -10.42 19.12
N ILE A 268 -8.39 -11.61 19.34
CA ILE A 268 -7.97 -12.52 18.27
C ILE A 268 -9.18 -13.36 17.82
N VAL A 269 -9.43 -13.47 16.51
CA VAL A 269 -10.56 -14.21 15.93
C VAL A 269 -10.09 -15.07 14.75
N GLU A 270 -10.42 -16.36 14.80
CA GLU A 270 -10.05 -17.32 13.76
C GLU A 270 -11.00 -17.25 12.55
N VAL A 271 -10.43 -17.32 11.33
CA VAL A 271 -11.11 -17.19 10.04
C VAL A 271 -10.82 -18.42 9.20
N PRO A 272 -11.83 -19.10 8.62
CA PRO A 272 -11.62 -20.33 7.86
C PRO A 272 -10.70 -20.08 6.65
N VAL A 273 -9.77 -21.01 6.43
CA VAL A 273 -8.89 -21.03 5.24
C VAL A 273 -8.90 -22.41 4.60
N GLU A 274 -8.87 -22.45 3.27
CA GLU A 274 -8.67 -23.65 2.47
C GLU A 274 -7.71 -23.30 1.33
N TYR A 275 -6.49 -23.83 1.36
CA TYR A 275 -5.46 -23.55 0.36
C TYR A 275 -5.68 -24.38 -0.91
N LYS A 276 -5.61 -23.74 -2.08
CA LYS A 276 -5.75 -24.39 -3.40
C LYS A 276 -4.41 -24.43 -4.12
N THR A 277 -3.78 -25.60 -4.16
CA THR A 277 -2.51 -25.81 -4.88
C THR A 277 -2.64 -25.61 -6.39
N ASN A 278 -1.57 -25.15 -7.03
CA ASN A 278 -1.51 -24.99 -8.48
C ASN A 278 -1.28 -26.34 -9.19
N PRO A 279 -1.71 -26.49 -10.46
CA PRO A 279 -1.25 -27.58 -11.31
C PRO A 279 0.25 -27.48 -11.57
N LYS A 280 0.97 -28.60 -11.51
CA LYS A 280 2.41 -28.67 -11.82
C LYS A 280 2.72 -28.02 -13.19
N GLY A 281 3.73 -27.16 -13.23
CA GLY A 281 4.10 -26.36 -14.40
C GLY A 281 3.36 -25.01 -14.49
N GLN A 282 2.64 -24.60 -13.45
CA GLN A 282 1.99 -23.29 -13.35
C GLN A 282 2.42 -22.60 -12.05
N TRP A 283 3.26 -21.58 -12.18
CA TRP A 283 3.82 -20.84 -11.03
C TRP A 283 4.56 -21.75 -10.05
N ASP A 284 5.32 -22.71 -10.58
CA ASP A 284 6.22 -23.57 -9.82
C ASP A 284 7.28 -22.70 -9.13
N GLY A 285 7.40 -22.78 -7.81
CA GLY A 285 8.43 -22.09 -7.01
C GLY A 285 7.94 -21.55 -5.67
N PHE A 286 6.65 -21.28 -5.55
CA PHE A 286 5.98 -20.77 -4.33
C PHE A 286 4.58 -21.36 -4.21
N GLU A 287 3.97 -21.29 -3.02
CA GLU A 287 2.58 -21.70 -2.83
C GLU A 287 1.58 -20.68 -3.37
N SER A 288 0.32 -21.10 -3.55
CA SER A 288 -0.74 -20.30 -4.15
C SER A 288 -1.56 -19.58 -3.07
N ALA A 289 -1.78 -18.27 -3.24
CA ALA A 289 -2.63 -17.47 -2.35
C ALA A 289 -4.13 -17.76 -2.52
N CYS A 290 -4.52 -18.69 -3.40
CA CYS A 290 -5.92 -19.02 -3.64
C CYS A 290 -6.56 -19.66 -2.39
N GLY A 291 -7.49 -18.90 -1.79
CA GLY A 291 -8.19 -19.26 -0.55
C GLY A 291 -7.80 -18.42 0.66
N VAL A 292 -6.73 -17.62 0.57
CA VAL A 292 -6.19 -16.84 1.69
C VAL A 292 -6.93 -15.51 1.83
N ASN A 293 -8.12 -15.53 2.44
CA ASN A 293 -8.96 -14.32 2.59
C ASN A 293 -8.32 -13.22 3.45
N LEU A 294 -7.34 -13.55 4.32
CA LEU A 294 -6.68 -12.56 5.19
C LEU A 294 -5.63 -11.69 4.49
N ASN A 295 -5.26 -12.01 3.25
CA ASN A 295 -4.44 -11.17 2.36
C ASN A 295 -5.24 -9.94 1.84
N SER A 296 -5.85 -9.22 2.78
CA SER A 296 -6.79 -8.12 2.62
C SER A 296 -6.12 -6.75 2.81
N THR A 297 -6.43 -5.79 1.95
CA THR A 297 -6.00 -4.39 2.15
C THR A 297 -6.95 -3.71 3.11
N VAL A 298 -6.48 -3.38 4.32
CA VAL A 298 -7.24 -2.63 5.34
C VAL A 298 -6.87 -1.15 5.28
N THR A 299 -7.85 -0.29 5.01
CA THR A 299 -7.67 1.17 5.03
C THR A 299 -8.30 1.79 6.29
N TYR A 300 -8.40 3.12 6.34
CA TYR A 300 -9.07 3.81 7.45
C TYR A 300 -10.54 3.39 7.59
N ASN A 301 -11.25 3.25 6.48
CA ASN A 301 -12.71 3.06 6.46
C ASN A 301 -13.17 1.80 5.72
N ASN A 302 -12.29 1.16 4.93
CA ASN A 302 -12.63 0.02 4.07
C ASN A 302 -11.73 -1.19 4.37
N ILE A 303 -12.20 -2.38 4.01
CA ILE A 303 -11.39 -3.60 3.92
C ILE A 303 -11.67 -4.25 2.58
N TYR A 304 -10.66 -4.32 1.73
CA TYR A 304 -10.73 -4.99 0.44
C TYR A 304 -10.31 -6.45 0.64
N VAL A 305 -11.29 -7.35 0.61
CA VAL A 305 -11.11 -8.78 0.93
C VAL A 305 -11.03 -9.60 -0.35
N PRO A 306 -9.94 -10.34 -0.62
CA PRO A 306 -9.88 -11.24 -1.75
C PRO A 306 -10.87 -12.40 -1.56
N THR A 307 -11.50 -12.79 -2.67
CA THR A 307 -12.40 -13.95 -2.79
C THR A 307 -12.02 -14.75 -4.02
N PHE A 308 -12.24 -16.06 -3.98
CA PHE A 308 -11.60 -17.00 -4.91
C PHE A 308 -12.59 -18.00 -5.54
N ASN A 309 -13.89 -17.74 -5.37
CA ASN A 309 -14.98 -18.66 -5.74
C ASN A 309 -14.89 -20.00 -4.98
N MET A 310 -14.49 -19.93 -3.70
CA MET A 310 -14.25 -21.11 -2.84
C MET A 310 -15.30 -21.22 -1.71
N PRO A 311 -15.61 -22.43 -1.21
CA PRO A 311 -16.73 -22.66 -0.29
C PRO A 311 -16.68 -21.83 1.00
N HIS A 312 -15.48 -21.52 1.49
CA HIS A 312 -15.28 -20.79 2.73
C HIS A 312 -15.38 -19.26 2.60
N ASP A 313 -15.30 -18.69 1.39
CA ASP A 313 -15.32 -17.23 1.14
C ASP A 313 -16.47 -16.53 1.89
N GLN A 314 -17.68 -17.11 1.83
CA GLN A 314 -18.89 -16.54 2.44
C GLN A 314 -18.95 -16.72 3.97
N LYS A 315 -18.14 -17.62 4.55
CA LYS A 315 -17.93 -17.73 6.00
C LYS A 315 -16.86 -16.74 6.45
N ALA A 316 -15.75 -16.61 5.72
CA ALA A 316 -14.70 -15.64 5.98
C ALA A 316 -15.23 -14.18 5.92
N LEU A 317 -15.88 -13.79 4.83
CA LEU A 317 -16.51 -12.47 4.67
C LEU A 317 -17.49 -12.13 5.80
N ARG A 318 -18.22 -13.12 6.31
CA ARG A 318 -19.18 -12.94 7.41
C ARG A 318 -18.46 -12.68 8.73
N ILE A 319 -17.43 -13.45 9.04
CA ILE A 319 -16.62 -13.28 10.25
C ILE A 319 -15.90 -11.93 10.21
N ILE A 320 -15.29 -11.54 9.08
CA ILE A 320 -14.66 -10.22 8.92
C ILE A 320 -15.68 -9.10 9.19
N LYS A 321 -16.86 -9.14 8.54
CA LYS A 321 -17.96 -8.16 8.74
C LYS A 321 -18.49 -8.08 10.17
N GLN A 322 -18.43 -9.17 10.93
CA GLN A 322 -18.87 -9.21 12.34
C GLN A 322 -17.81 -8.68 13.32
N ASN A 323 -16.61 -8.35 12.86
CA ASN A 323 -15.44 -8.08 13.69
C ASN A 323 -14.73 -6.75 13.39
N THR A 324 -15.30 -5.93 12.50
CA THR A 324 -14.82 -4.57 12.18
C THR A 324 -15.98 -3.58 12.08
N THR A 325 -15.69 -2.30 12.29
CA THR A 325 -16.57 -1.17 11.96
C THR A 325 -16.45 -0.71 10.50
N LYS A 326 -15.46 -1.24 9.76
CA LYS A 326 -15.13 -0.80 8.39
C LYS A 326 -16.03 -1.45 7.33
N LYS A 327 -16.18 -0.78 6.19
CA LYS A 327 -16.89 -1.30 5.02
C LYS A 327 -16.09 -2.43 4.36
N VAL A 328 -16.58 -3.66 4.49
CA VAL A 328 -15.96 -4.85 3.87
C VAL A 328 -16.42 -4.99 2.42
N ILE A 329 -15.46 -4.87 1.49
CA ILE A 329 -15.63 -4.89 0.03
C ILE A 329 -14.99 -6.17 -0.51
N PRO A 330 -15.76 -7.17 -0.99
CA PRO A 330 -15.21 -8.35 -1.65
C PRO A 330 -14.61 -7.99 -3.01
N ILE A 331 -13.44 -8.55 -3.32
CA ILE A 331 -12.74 -8.42 -4.60
C ILE A 331 -12.50 -9.83 -5.16
N ASN A 332 -12.88 -10.11 -6.41
CA ASN A 332 -12.52 -11.37 -7.04
C ASN A 332 -11.02 -11.36 -7.37
N ALA A 333 -10.27 -12.30 -6.78
CA ALA A 333 -8.83 -12.49 -6.96
C ALA A 333 -8.48 -13.86 -7.59
N GLU A 334 -9.47 -14.64 -8.04
CA GLU A 334 -9.27 -15.98 -8.63
C GLU A 334 -8.30 -15.96 -9.84
N SER A 335 -8.27 -14.87 -10.60
CA SER A 335 -7.41 -14.71 -11.77
C SER A 335 -5.93 -14.42 -11.45
N VAL A 336 -5.64 -13.97 -10.21
CA VAL A 336 -4.29 -13.55 -9.77
C VAL A 336 -3.70 -14.40 -8.64
N CYS A 337 -4.53 -14.99 -7.78
CA CYS A 337 -4.08 -15.80 -6.66
C CYS A 337 -3.15 -17.00 -6.99
N PRO A 338 -3.17 -17.61 -8.20
CA PRO A 338 -2.19 -18.64 -8.56
C PRO A 338 -0.75 -18.14 -8.57
N MET A 339 -0.51 -16.83 -8.68
CA MET A 339 0.82 -16.22 -8.70
C MET A 339 1.40 -15.94 -7.30
N GLY A 340 0.85 -16.56 -6.25
CA GLY A 340 1.42 -16.53 -4.89
C GLY A 340 1.02 -15.35 -4.01
N GLY A 341 0.34 -14.34 -4.57
CA GLY A 341 -0.21 -13.21 -3.82
C GLY A 341 -1.58 -12.77 -4.32
N SER A 342 -2.26 -11.88 -3.57
CA SER A 342 -3.57 -11.37 -3.97
C SER A 342 -3.74 -9.87 -3.67
N VAL A 343 -4.90 -9.45 -3.16
CA VAL A 343 -5.30 -8.04 -3.00
C VAL A 343 -4.28 -7.23 -2.20
N ARG A 344 -3.75 -7.76 -1.10
CA ARG A 344 -2.77 -7.04 -0.28
C ARG A 344 -1.37 -7.01 -0.90
N CYS A 345 -0.87 -8.15 -1.41
CA CYS A 345 0.44 -8.23 -2.08
C CYS A 345 0.56 -7.27 -3.28
N LEU A 346 -0.53 -7.11 -4.03
CA LEU A 346 -0.61 -6.21 -5.19
C LEU A 346 -0.80 -4.72 -4.82
N THR A 347 -0.86 -4.37 -3.52
CA THR A 347 -1.20 -3.00 -3.07
C THR A 347 -0.15 -2.40 -2.13
N TRP A 348 0.52 -1.35 -2.60
CA TRP A 348 1.20 -0.39 -1.72
C TRP A 348 0.18 0.60 -1.14
N GLN A 349 0.25 0.87 0.16
CA GLN A 349 -0.61 1.83 0.83
C GLN A 349 0.16 3.12 1.13
N VAL A 350 -0.47 4.27 0.88
CA VAL A 350 0.16 5.59 1.05
C VAL A 350 -0.84 6.57 1.68
N THR A 351 -0.39 7.42 2.59
CA THR A 351 -1.20 8.51 3.17
C THR A 351 -0.46 9.84 3.20
N GLY A 352 -1.13 10.90 3.67
CA GLY A 352 -0.55 12.23 3.85
C GLY A 352 0.02 12.82 2.56
N GLU A 353 1.09 13.62 2.68
CA GLU A 353 1.72 14.27 1.52
C GLU A 353 2.16 13.31 0.42
N ASN A 354 2.58 12.09 0.77
CA ASN A 354 3.04 11.11 -0.22
C ASN A 354 1.87 10.65 -1.11
N ALA A 355 0.67 10.50 -0.54
CA ALA A 355 -0.54 10.24 -1.31
C ALA A 355 -0.90 11.44 -2.19
N VAL A 356 -0.80 12.66 -1.66
CA VAL A 356 -1.03 13.89 -2.44
C VAL A 356 -0.09 13.99 -3.63
N LYS A 357 1.22 13.78 -3.45
CA LYS A 357 2.24 13.85 -4.51
C LYS A 357 1.94 12.91 -5.68
N LEU A 358 1.56 11.67 -5.41
CA LEU A 358 1.24 10.67 -6.44
C LEU A 358 -0.12 10.91 -7.11
N ILE A 359 -1.14 11.34 -6.35
CA ILE A 359 -2.43 11.77 -6.91
C ILE A 359 -2.26 13.00 -7.80
N GLN A 360 -1.36 13.92 -7.46
CA GLN A 360 -1.08 15.11 -8.25
C GLN A 360 -0.37 14.74 -9.56
N ALA A 361 0.65 13.89 -9.49
CA ALA A 361 1.38 13.40 -10.68
C ALA A 361 0.46 12.70 -11.69
N ALA A 362 -0.45 11.82 -11.23
CA ALA A 362 -1.43 11.15 -12.10
C ALA A 362 -2.43 12.09 -12.80
N ARG A 363 -2.60 13.32 -12.29
CA ARG A 363 -3.44 14.36 -12.91
C ARG A 363 -2.70 15.23 -13.93
N GLU A 364 -1.38 15.36 -13.78
CA GLU A 364 -0.54 16.27 -14.56
C GLU A 364 -0.15 15.69 -15.95
N ARG A 365 -0.23 14.36 -16.10
CA ARG A 365 -0.08 13.54 -17.33
C ARG A 365 1.33 13.41 -17.90
#